data_AF-A0A496WKC9-F1
#
_entry.id   AF-A0A496WKC9-F1
#
_cell.length_a   1.000
_cell.length_b   1.000
_cell.length_c   1.000
_cell.angle_alpha   90.00
_cell.angle_beta   90.00
_cell.angle_gamma   90.00
#
_symmetry.space_group_name_H-M   'P 1'
#
loop_
_entity.id
_entity.type
_entity.pdbx_description
1 polymer ?
#
loop_
_entity_poly.entity_id
_entity_poly.type
_entity_poly.pdbx_seq_one_letter_code
_entity_poly.pdbx_strand_id
1 'polypeptide(L)'
;MIDTIHLEYILVHPFREGNGRLSRLLTNIMSLQANYPLLDFSFMDKNKSDYFLAIQAGLDNDKPMKAMFKQVLHDSLQNAGDSV
;
A
#
# COMPACT_ATOMS: atom_id res chain seq x y z
N MET A 1 -0.55 10.20 -1.04
CA MET A 1 -1.88 10.29 -0.39
C MET A 1 -2.33 8.92 0.13
N ILE A 2 -2.52 7.90 -0.71
CA ILE A 2 -2.89 6.54 -0.25
C ILE A 2 -1.71 5.86 0.49
N ASP A 3 -0.50 6.05 -0.01
CA ASP A 3 0.77 5.61 0.58
C ASP A 3 0.98 6.13 2.02
N THR A 4 0.66 7.41 2.25
CA THR A 4 0.84 8.10 3.53
C THR A 4 -0.06 7.51 4.60
N ILE A 5 -1.36 7.35 4.29
CA ILE A 5 -2.32 6.76 5.24
C ILE A 5 -1.92 5.33 5.60
N HIS A 6 -1.50 4.53 4.61
CA HIS A 6 -1.04 3.17 4.87
C HIS A 6 0.14 3.15 5.85
N LEU A 7 1.13 4.02 5.62
CA LEU A 7 2.33 4.12 6.43
C LEU A 7 2.02 4.58 7.86
N GLU A 8 1.30 5.69 8.00
CA GLU A 8 0.94 6.26 9.31
C GLU A 8 0.11 5.27 10.14
N TYR A 9 -0.87 4.61 9.51
CA TYR A 9 -1.69 3.61 10.19
C TYR A 9 -0.86 2.44 10.72
N ILE A 10 0.08 1.94 9.91
CA ILE A 10 0.99 0.87 10.31
C ILE A 10 1.92 1.31 11.44
N LEU A 11 2.39 2.56 11.42
CA LEU A 11 3.27 3.11 12.47
C LEU A 11 2.55 3.32 13.80
N VAL A 12 1.30 3.81 13.77
CA VAL A 12 0.47 3.98 14.99
C VAL A 12 0.13 2.62 15.61
N HIS A 13 -0.06 1.58 14.78
CA HIS A 13 -0.33 0.20 15.19
C HIS A 13 -1.39 0.07 16.31
N PRO A 14 -2.63 0.56 16.09
CA PRO A 14 -3.63 0.76 17.15
C PRO A 14 -4.22 -0.53 17.73
N PHE A 15 -4.12 -1.66 17.02
CA PHE A 15 -4.66 -2.95 17.47
C PHE A 15 -3.56 -3.94 17.84
N ARG A 16 -3.91 -4.96 18.65
CA ARG A 16 -2.98 -6.05 18.99
C ARG A 16 -2.56 -6.86 17.76
N GLU A 17 -3.50 -7.11 16.85
CA GLU A 17 -3.29 -7.88 15.62
C GLU A 17 -4.12 -7.30 14.47
N GLY A 18 -3.75 -7.67 13.24
CA GLY A 18 -4.55 -7.36 12.05
C GLY A 18 -4.30 -5.97 11.43
N ASN A 19 -3.38 -5.16 11.96
CA ASN A 19 -3.08 -3.82 11.42
C ASN A 19 -2.71 -3.85 9.94
N GLY A 20 -1.90 -4.82 9.49
CA GLY A 20 -1.57 -4.99 8.07
C GLY A 20 -2.79 -5.21 7.17
N ARG A 21 -3.74 -6.04 7.61
CA ARG A 21 -4.97 -6.32 6.84
C ARG A 21 -5.89 -5.10 6.79
N LEU A 22 -6.05 -4.43 7.92
CA LEU A 22 -6.91 -3.25 8.01
C LEU A 22 -6.34 -2.07 7.22
N SER A 23 -5.02 -1.88 7.25
CA SER A 23 -4.35 -0.86 6.43
C SER A 23 -4.59 -1.10 4.93
N ARG A 24 -4.41 -2.33 4.45
CA ARG A 24 -4.68 -2.70 3.05
C ARG A 24 -6.14 -2.49 2.66
N LEU A 25 -7.08 -2.88 3.53
CA LEU A 25 -8.50 -2.65 3.33
C LEU A 25 -8.81 -1.15 3.19
N LEU A 26 -8.27 -0.33 4.10
CA LEU A 26 -8.45 1.12 4.06
C LEU A 26 -7.90 1.72 2.76
N THR A 27 -6.70 1.31 2.34
CA THR A 27 -6.12 1.80 1.08
C THR A 27 -6.91 1.38 -0.15
N ASN A 28 -7.51 0.19 -0.15
CA ASN A 28 -8.40 -0.24 -1.23
C ASN A 28 -9.66 0.63 -1.31
N ILE A 29 -10.28 0.93 -0.16
CA ILE A 29 -11.44 1.83 -0.11
C ILE A 29 -11.08 3.21 -0.67
N MET A 30 -9.94 3.77 -0.26
CA MET A 30 -9.47 5.07 -0.75
C MET A 30 -9.17 5.04 -2.26
N SER A 31 -8.60 3.96 -2.77
CA SER A 31 -8.35 3.75 -4.20
C SER A 31 -9.66 3.82 -4.98
N LEU A 32 -10.67 3.04 -4.56
CA LEU A 32 -11.98 3.01 -5.19
C LEU A 32 -12.70 4.36 -5.12
N GLN A 33 -12.64 5.05 -3.97
CA GLN A 33 -13.21 6.39 -3.81
C GLN A 33 -12.57 7.43 -4.74
N ALA A 34 -11.31 7.21 -5.14
CA ALA A 34 -10.59 8.04 -6.08
C ALA A 34 -10.71 7.55 -7.54
N ASN A 35 -11.65 6.64 -7.83
CA ASN A 35 -11.86 6.01 -9.15
C ASN A 35 -10.64 5.23 -9.69
N TYR A 36 -9.80 4.72 -8.81
CA TYR A 36 -8.76 3.75 -9.15
C TYR A 36 -9.26 2.31 -8.91
N PRO A 37 -8.68 1.30 -9.57
CA PRO A 37 -9.04 -0.10 -9.32
C PRO A 37 -8.65 -0.54 -7.91
N LEU A 38 -9.07 -1.76 -7.54
CA LEU A 38 -8.51 -2.44 -6.37
C LEU A 38 -6.99 -2.57 -6.52
N LEU A 39 -6.28 -2.35 -5.42
CA LEU A 39 -4.83 -2.42 -5.40
C LEU A 39 -4.35 -3.87 -5.35
N ASP A 40 -3.44 -4.22 -6.26
CA ASP A 40 -2.73 -5.49 -6.29
C ASP A 40 -1.46 -5.41 -5.43
N PHE A 41 -1.51 -6.01 -4.25
CA PHE A 41 -0.39 -6.07 -3.32
C PHE A 41 0.61 -7.19 -3.65
N SER A 42 0.45 -7.94 -4.74
CA SER A 42 1.34 -9.04 -5.12
C SER A 42 2.80 -8.61 -5.23
N PHE A 43 3.06 -7.41 -5.77
CA PHE A 43 4.42 -6.84 -5.81
C PHE A 43 4.98 -6.63 -4.41
N MET A 44 4.20 -6.05 -3.50
CA MET A 44 4.62 -5.82 -2.12
C MET A 44 4.83 -7.13 -1.36
N ASP A 45 4.00 -8.14 -1.61
CA ASP A 45 4.10 -9.46 -0.99
C ASP A 45 5.31 -10.27 -1.50
N LYS A 46 5.71 -10.06 -2.76
CA LYS A 46 6.96 -10.61 -3.31
C LYS A 46 8.20 -9.88 -2.74
N ASN A 47 8.08 -8.59 -2.45
CA ASN A 47 9.16 -7.73 -1.96
C ASN A 47 8.98 -7.35 -0.48
N LYS A 48 8.65 -8.34 0.37
CA LYS A 48 8.36 -8.12 1.80
C LYS A 48 9.50 -7.43 2.55
N SER A 49 10.75 -7.81 2.26
CA SER A 49 11.92 -7.21 2.90
C SER A 49 11.99 -5.70 2.63
N ASP A 50 11.79 -5.29 1.39
CA ASP A 50 11.81 -3.88 0.99
C ASP A 50 10.63 -3.13 1.60
N TYR A 51 9.46 -3.78 1.69
CA TYR A 51 8.30 -3.22 2.38
C TYR A 51 8.58 -2.94 3.86
N PHE A 52 9.21 -3.86 4.58
CA PHE A 52 9.59 -3.63 5.98
C PHE A 52 10.63 -2.52 6.11
N LEU A 53 11.62 -2.45 5.21
CA LEU A 53 12.58 -1.35 5.18
C LEU A 53 11.88 0.00 4.90
N ALA A 54 10.89 0.02 4.02
CA ALA A 54 10.11 1.22 3.74
C ALA A 54 9.27 1.69 4.94
N ILE A 55 8.72 0.76 5.75
CA ILE A 55 8.06 1.11 7.02
C ILE A 55 9.07 1.71 8.00
N GLN A 56 10.23 1.06 8.18
CA GLN A 56 11.26 1.52 9.11
C GLN A 56 11.78 2.93 8.77
N ALA A 57 11.94 3.22 7.47
CA ALA A 57 12.35 4.54 7.00
C ALA A 57 11.24 5.60 7.11
N GLY A 58 9.98 5.19 7.25
CA GLY A 58 8.82 6.04 7.01
C GLY A 58 8.63 7.23 7.95
N LEU A 59 9.27 7.23 9.13
CA LEU A 59 9.25 8.38 10.04
C LEU A 59 10.06 9.57 9.49
N ASP A 60 11.19 9.29 8.83
CA ASP A 60 12.13 10.30 8.34
C ASP A 60 12.10 10.42 6.80
N ASN A 61 11.66 9.38 6.10
CA ASN A 61 11.71 9.28 4.66
C ASN A 61 10.59 8.40 4.10
N ASP A 62 9.56 9.04 3.55
CA ASP A 62 8.40 8.38 2.94
C ASP A 62 8.62 7.93 1.48
N LYS A 63 9.76 8.29 0.87
CA LYS A 63 10.05 8.00 -0.56
C LYS A 63 10.03 6.50 -0.89
N PRO A 64 10.59 5.60 -0.06
CA PRO A 64 10.53 4.16 -0.35
C PRO A 64 9.09 3.65 -0.40
N MET A 65 8.24 4.07 0.55
CA MET A 65 6.83 3.67 0.57
C MET A 65 6.08 4.20 -0.65
N LYS A 66 6.32 5.46 -1.05
CA LYS A 66 5.77 6.05 -2.28
C LYS A 66 6.16 5.25 -3.52
N ALA A 67 7.42 4.85 -3.63
CA ALA A 67 7.90 4.07 -4.76
C ALA A 67 7.19 2.71 -4.84
N MET A 68 7.00 2.02 -3.70
CA MET A 68 6.27 0.76 -3.65
C MET A 68 4.80 0.92 -4.06
N PHE A 69 4.11 1.94 -3.53
CA PHE A 69 2.72 2.21 -3.90
C PHE A 69 2.54 2.61 -5.36
N LYS A 70 3.53 3.29 -5.95
CA LYS A 70 3.54 3.60 -7.38
C LYS A 70 3.58 2.32 -8.22
N GLN A 71 4.40 1.34 -7.82
CA GLN A 71 4.45 0.04 -8.51
C GLN A 71 3.15 -0.74 -8.33
N VAL A 72 2.63 -0.82 -7.10
CA VAL A 72 1.34 -1.45 -6.81
C VAL A 72 0.23 -0.86 -7.69
N LEU A 73 0.14 0.47 -7.76
CA LEU A 73 -0.87 1.13 -8.61
C LEU A 73 -0.67 0.83 -10.10
N HIS A 74 0.58 0.81 -10.57
CA HIS A 74 0.90 0.46 -11.95
C HIS A 74 0.42 -0.95 -12.30
N ASP A 75 0.76 -1.94 -11.47
CA ASP A 75 0.37 -3.34 -11.67
C ASP A 75 -1.16 -3.50 -11.60
N SER A 76 -1.81 -2.79 -10.67
CA SER A 76 -3.27 -2.77 -10.52
C SER A 76 -3.98 -2.27 -11.78
N LEU A 77 -3.44 -1.21 -12.40
CA LEU A 77 -4.01 -0.64 -13.62
C LEU A 77 -3.82 -1.54 -14.83
N GLN A 78 -2.67 -2.24 -14.94
CA GLN A 78 -2.45 -3.24 -16.00
C GLN A 78 -3.45 -4.40 -15.87
N ASN A 79 -3.54 -5.00 -14.69
CA ASN A 79 -4.44 -6.14 -14.44
C ASN A 79 -5.92 -5.79 -14.64
N ALA A 80 -6.32 -4.55 -14.34
CA ALA A 80 -7.68 -4.07 -14.58
C ALA A 80 -7.99 -3.87 -16.08
N GLY A 81 -6.98 -3.49 -16.88
CA GLY A 81 -7.09 -3.35 -18.33
C GLY A 81 -7.15 -4.68 -19.08
N ASP A 82 -6.50 -5.72 -18.56
CA ASP A 82 -6.47 -7.07 -19.14
C ASP A 82 -7.77 -7.88 -18.91
N SER A 83 -8.73 -7.31 -18.17
CA SER A 83 -10.03 -7.92 -17.86
C SER A 83 -11.15 -7.53 -18.85
N VAL A 84 -10.81 -6.94 -20.00
CA VAL A 84 -11.74 -6.54 -21.08
C VAL A 84 -11.38 -7.21 -22.39
#